data_AF-A0A956EDQ2-F1
#
_entry.id   AF-A0A956EDQ2-F1
#
_cell.length_a   1.000
_cell.length_b   1.000
_cell.length_c   1.000
_cell.angle_alpha   90.00
_cell.angle_beta   90.00
_cell.angle_gamma   90.00
#
_symmetry.space_group_name_H-M   'P 1'
#
loop_
_entity.id
_entity.type
_entity.pdbx_description
1 polymer ?
#
loop_
_entity_poly.entity_id
_entity_poly.type
_entity_poly.pdbx_seq_one_letter_code
_entity_poly.pdbx_strand_id
1 'polypeptide(L)'
;MDARRLALGLTLSTGLLGGCQRHLELHELDDPQAICNDGTPAGYYYRPGKSSRWLIYLEGGGFCDSVEECDARTMDLQSSSAWPEELNPGGIFATDESTNPDFHDAHHVFLKYCSSDLWSGDRAAAPETGDRHFRGSRILEAALDDLIDQGYLEPSAGLDVLFAGTSAGGVGVLINLDRVKARLSPAKVRGLDDAGWLVDIPPFDPALGSYYERATAGVAFWGARVDESCASEHPGDLGLCYLGEIAVAALSAPIFIHVAQQDIVLLGYLGVDYPYLGDRAQYVNCTFGPAVRDSIADLDATFSPVTWLPGLLSLA
;
A
#
# COMPACT_ATOMS: atom_id res chain seq x y z
N MET A 1 69.93 -12.83 15.71
CA MET A 1 68.76 -12.12 15.16
C MET A 1 67.55 -12.80 15.74
N ASP A 2 66.98 -12.26 16.82
CA ASP A 2 65.80 -12.84 17.45
C ASP A 2 64.85 -11.72 17.85
N ALA A 3 63.69 -11.71 17.20
CA ALA A 3 62.73 -10.62 17.22
C ALA A 3 61.71 -10.85 18.33
N ARG A 4 61.65 -9.86 19.22
CA ARG A 4 60.62 -9.64 20.25
C ARG A 4 59.20 -9.77 19.65
N ARG A 5 58.31 -10.51 20.31
CA ARG A 5 56.86 -10.29 20.21
C ARG A 5 56.36 -9.74 21.55
N LEU A 6 56.01 -8.45 21.53
CA LEU A 6 55.18 -7.80 22.54
C LEU A 6 53.78 -8.40 22.48
N ALA A 7 53.25 -8.80 23.63
CA ALA A 7 51.82 -8.96 23.86
C ALA A 7 51.23 -7.58 24.17
N LEU A 8 50.30 -7.10 23.34
CA LEU A 8 49.40 -6.00 23.67
C LEU A 8 47.97 -6.49 23.49
N GLY A 9 47.15 -6.24 24.51
CA GLY A 9 45.84 -6.84 24.70
C GLY A 9 44.82 -6.52 23.62
N LEU A 10 44.05 -7.54 23.25
CA LEU A 10 42.74 -7.35 22.66
C LEU A 10 41.78 -6.93 23.77
N THR A 11 41.32 -5.68 23.71
CA THR A 11 40.04 -5.29 24.29
C THR A 11 38.95 -6.09 23.59
N LEU A 12 38.32 -7.02 24.31
CA LEU A 12 37.03 -7.56 23.89
C LEU A 12 36.04 -6.40 23.83
N SER A 13 35.75 -5.95 22.61
CA SER A 13 34.51 -5.24 22.35
C SER A 13 33.39 -6.18 22.78
N THR A 14 32.68 -5.80 23.85
CA THR A 14 31.39 -6.38 24.18
C THR A 14 30.51 -6.20 22.95
N GLY A 15 30.31 -7.29 22.20
CA GLY A 15 29.30 -7.32 21.16
C GLY A 15 28.01 -6.82 21.76
N LEU A 16 27.45 -5.76 21.14
CA LEU A 16 26.06 -5.39 21.37
C LEU A 16 25.25 -6.67 21.23
N LEU A 17 24.57 -7.05 22.31
CA LEU A 17 23.47 -7.99 22.24
C LEU A 17 22.46 -7.37 21.28
N GLY A 18 22.52 -7.76 20.01
CA GLY A 18 21.46 -7.48 19.05
C GLY A 18 20.17 -8.01 19.67
N GLY A 19 19.27 -7.10 20.02
CA GLY A 19 17.97 -7.47 20.56
C GLY A 19 17.30 -8.47 19.63
N CYS A 20 16.59 -9.43 20.18
CA CYS A 20 15.74 -10.34 19.41
C CYS A 20 14.66 -9.48 18.73
N GLN A 21 14.91 -9.08 17.48
CA GLN A 21 13.97 -8.33 16.66
C GLN A 21 12.77 -9.26 16.45
N ARG A 22 11.62 -8.91 17.02
CA ARG A 22 10.41 -9.69 16.81
C ARG A 22 9.95 -9.44 15.37
N HIS A 23 9.86 -10.51 14.58
CA HIS A 23 9.25 -10.45 13.27
C HIS A 23 7.74 -10.18 13.40
N LEU A 24 7.09 -9.82 12.30
CA LEU A 24 5.63 -9.87 12.24
C LEU A 24 5.22 -11.31 11.95
N GLU A 25 4.22 -11.82 12.67
CA GLU A 25 3.74 -13.21 12.57
C GLU A 25 2.47 -13.24 11.70
N LEU A 26 2.32 -14.27 10.86
CA LEU A 26 1.16 -14.43 9.98
C LEU A 26 -0.10 -14.83 10.76
N HIS A 27 -1.19 -14.11 10.52
CA HIS A 27 -2.55 -14.42 10.95
C HIS A 27 -3.42 -14.65 9.71
N GLU A 28 -3.85 -15.89 9.51
CA GLU A 28 -4.82 -16.26 8.48
C GLU A 28 -6.24 -15.86 8.92
N LEU A 29 -7.06 -15.39 7.98
CA LEU A 29 -8.43 -14.96 8.25
C LEU A 29 -9.41 -16.12 8.07
N ASP A 30 -10.24 -16.34 9.09
CA ASP A 30 -11.30 -17.36 9.08
C ASP A 30 -12.58 -16.90 8.33
N ASP A 31 -12.63 -15.66 7.81
CA ASP A 31 -13.80 -15.14 7.07
C ASP A 31 -13.85 -15.73 5.64
N PRO A 32 -14.93 -16.45 5.26
CA PRO A 32 -15.05 -17.05 3.93
C PRO A 32 -15.15 -16.05 2.76
N GLN A 33 -15.30 -14.75 3.02
CA GLN A 33 -15.22 -13.69 2.02
C GLN A 33 -13.82 -13.05 1.93
N ALA A 34 -12.95 -13.29 2.92
CA ALA A 34 -11.58 -12.79 2.94
C ALA A 34 -10.62 -13.79 2.29
N ILE A 35 -10.74 -13.92 0.97
CA ILE A 35 -9.98 -14.89 0.17
C ILE A 35 -9.21 -14.21 -0.96
N CYS A 36 -8.06 -14.76 -1.30
CA CYS A 36 -7.20 -14.34 -2.39
C CYS A 36 -7.82 -14.63 -3.76
N ASN A 37 -7.18 -14.18 -4.84
CA ASN A 37 -7.66 -14.39 -6.21
C ASN A 37 -7.94 -15.88 -6.53
N ASP A 38 -7.10 -16.79 -6.05
CA ASP A 38 -7.23 -18.25 -6.25
C ASP A 38 -8.13 -18.95 -5.23
N GLY A 39 -8.73 -18.21 -4.29
CA GLY A 39 -9.62 -18.71 -3.26
C GLY A 39 -8.94 -19.21 -1.99
N THR A 40 -7.62 -19.10 -1.84
CA THR A 40 -6.96 -19.38 -0.55
C THR A 40 -7.33 -18.31 0.48
N PRO A 41 -7.34 -18.63 1.78
CA PRO A 41 -7.66 -17.66 2.83
C PRO A 41 -6.62 -16.53 2.85
N ALA A 42 -7.08 -15.28 2.85
CA ALA A 42 -6.20 -14.13 2.99
C ALA A 42 -5.73 -13.99 4.45
N GLY A 43 -4.90 -12.99 4.72
CA GLY A 43 -4.28 -12.83 6.02
C GLY A 43 -3.52 -11.52 6.16
N TYR A 44 -3.04 -11.29 7.36
CA TYR A 44 -2.19 -10.15 7.71
C TYR A 44 -1.05 -10.63 8.61
N TYR A 45 0.03 -9.87 8.63
CA TYR A 45 1.09 -10.07 9.61
C TYR A 45 0.94 -9.08 10.75
N TYR A 46 1.13 -9.53 11.98
CA TYR A 46 0.99 -8.68 13.15
C TYR A 46 2.19 -8.80 14.09
N ARG A 47 2.54 -7.66 14.69
CA ARG A 47 3.46 -7.60 15.81
C ARG A 47 2.92 -6.63 16.86
N PRO A 48 2.75 -7.08 18.12
CA PRO A 48 2.26 -6.23 19.18
C PRO A 48 3.26 -5.11 19.51
N GLY A 49 2.72 -3.91 19.72
CA GLY A 49 3.46 -2.74 20.16
C GLY A 49 3.49 -2.56 21.68
N LYS A 50 4.03 -1.43 22.12
CA LYS A 50 4.03 -0.96 23.51
C LYS A 50 3.34 0.39 23.68
N SER A 51 3.16 1.16 22.60
CA SER A 51 2.46 2.44 22.60
C SER A 51 0.99 2.28 22.15
N SER A 52 0.21 3.35 22.24
CA SER A 52 -1.17 3.39 21.71
C SER A 52 -1.24 3.65 20.21
N ARG A 53 -0.09 3.64 19.52
CA ARG A 53 0.00 3.85 18.07
C ARG A 53 -0.15 2.55 17.31
N TRP A 54 -0.85 2.63 16.19
CA TRP A 54 -1.04 1.54 15.25
C TRP A 54 -0.58 1.97 13.87
N LEU A 55 0.24 1.14 13.23
CA LEU A 55 0.48 1.17 11.80
C LEU A 55 -0.31 0.01 11.19
N ILE A 56 -1.29 0.33 10.35
CA ILE A 56 -2.02 -0.63 9.53
C ILE A 56 -1.62 -0.35 8.08
N TYR A 57 -0.92 -1.29 7.46
CA TYR A 57 -0.28 -1.08 6.17
C TYR A 57 -0.82 -2.00 5.08
N LEU A 58 -1.09 -1.43 3.91
CA LEU A 58 -1.49 -2.15 2.71
C LEU A 58 -0.29 -2.35 1.77
N GLU A 59 0.02 -3.61 1.47
CA GLU A 59 1.01 -3.94 0.45
C GLU A 59 0.58 -3.52 -0.96
N GLY A 60 1.55 -3.15 -1.79
CA GLY A 60 1.37 -2.86 -3.22
C GLY A 60 1.55 -4.09 -4.11
N GLY A 61 1.62 -3.85 -5.43
CA GLY A 61 1.87 -4.93 -6.40
C GLY A 61 1.14 -4.79 -7.75
N GLY A 62 0.70 -3.59 -8.12
CA GLY A 62 -0.09 -3.37 -9.34
C GLY A 62 -1.47 -4.02 -9.29
N PHE A 63 -2.05 -4.35 -10.45
CA PHE A 63 -3.40 -4.91 -10.59
C PHE A 63 -3.54 -5.68 -11.92
N CYS A 64 -4.67 -6.36 -12.12
CA CYS A 64 -5.13 -6.79 -13.45
C CYS A 64 -6.60 -6.41 -13.63
N ASP A 65 -6.96 -5.88 -14.78
CA ASP A 65 -8.32 -5.49 -15.16
C ASP A 65 -8.89 -6.36 -16.31
N SER A 66 -8.20 -7.45 -16.65
CA SER A 66 -8.58 -8.44 -17.66
C SER A 66 -8.06 -9.84 -17.30
N VAL A 67 -8.65 -10.87 -17.90
CA VAL A 67 -8.23 -12.27 -17.69
C VAL A 67 -6.78 -12.48 -18.13
N GLU A 68 -6.41 -11.92 -19.29
CA GLU A 68 -5.07 -12.03 -19.85
C GLU A 68 -4.01 -11.40 -18.94
N GLU A 69 -4.30 -10.23 -18.37
CA GLU A 69 -3.39 -9.62 -17.40
C GLU A 69 -3.31 -10.43 -16.11
N CYS A 70 -4.43 -10.97 -15.61
CA CYS A 70 -4.40 -11.80 -14.41
C CYS A 70 -3.64 -13.12 -14.60
N ASP A 71 -3.72 -13.72 -15.80
CA ASP A 71 -2.95 -14.92 -16.16
C ASP A 71 -1.44 -14.64 -16.22
N ALA A 72 -1.05 -13.42 -16.59
CA ALA A 72 0.35 -13.00 -16.64
C ALA A 72 0.93 -12.59 -15.27
N ARG A 73 0.08 -12.40 -14.25
CA ARG A 73 0.50 -11.99 -12.90
C ARG A 73 1.13 -13.15 -12.14
N THR A 74 2.05 -12.80 -11.25
CA THR A 74 2.72 -13.75 -10.37
C THR A 74 1.75 -14.30 -9.34
N MET A 75 1.99 -15.53 -8.88
CA MET A 75 1.08 -16.20 -7.94
C MET A 75 1.22 -15.70 -6.50
N ASP A 76 2.33 -15.10 -6.12
CA ASP A 76 2.55 -14.50 -4.78
C ASP A 76 1.62 -13.31 -4.50
N LEU A 77 1.13 -12.65 -5.56
CA LEU A 77 0.14 -11.56 -5.52
C LEU A 77 -1.30 -12.04 -5.80
N GLN A 78 -1.51 -13.35 -5.90
CA GLN A 78 -2.83 -13.97 -6.20
C GLN A 78 -3.21 -15.08 -5.21
N SER A 79 -2.27 -15.54 -4.39
CA SER A 79 -2.42 -16.67 -3.48
C SER A 79 -1.64 -16.45 -2.19
N SER A 80 -2.19 -16.94 -1.09
CA SER A 80 -1.52 -16.99 0.21
C SER A 80 -0.75 -18.30 0.44
N SER A 81 -0.85 -19.28 -0.46
CA SER A 81 -0.29 -20.64 -0.27
C SER A 81 1.22 -20.69 -0.02
N ALA A 82 1.96 -19.66 -0.42
CA ALA A 82 3.42 -19.58 -0.30
C ALA A 82 3.87 -18.48 0.67
N TRP A 83 2.96 -17.90 1.44
CA TRP A 83 3.31 -16.86 2.41
C TRP A 83 4.13 -17.45 3.56
N PRO A 84 5.25 -16.81 3.97
CA PRO A 84 6.04 -17.27 5.11
C PRO A 84 5.27 -17.05 6.42
N GLU A 85 5.57 -17.83 7.46
CA GLU A 85 4.98 -17.64 8.79
C GLU A 85 5.38 -16.31 9.44
N GLU A 86 6.52 -15.74 9.03
CA GLU A 86 7.06 -14.51 9.58
C GLU A 86 7.55 -13.55 8.48
N LEU A 87 7.49 -12.24 8.76
CA LEU A 87 7.90 -11.17 7.85
C LEU A 87 8.73 -10.10 8.59
N ASN A 88 9.76 -9.57 7.93
CA ASN A 88 10.54 -8.43 8.41
C ASN A 88 10.78 -7.41 7.28
N PRO A 89 9.83 -6.49 7.04
CA PRO A 89 9.86 -5.58 5.89
C PRO A 89 10.71 -4.31 6.11
N GLY A 90 11.33 -4.14 7.28
CA GLY A 90 12.19 -2.98 7.57
C GLY A 90 11.47 -1.63 7.49
N GLY A 91 12.18 -0.54 7.18
CA GLY A 91 11.61 0.80 7.03
C GLY A 91 10.75 1.25 8.22
N ILE A 92 9.50 1.66 7.96
CA ILE A 92 8.53 2.06 8.99
C ILE A 92 8.11 0.92 9.94
N PHE A 93 8.53 -0.33 9.66
CA PHE A 93 8.36 -1.49 10.53
C PHE A 93 9.62 -1.81 11.34
N ALA A 94 10.72 -1.07 11.19
CA ALA A 94 11.91 -1.31 11.98
C ALA A 94 11.60 -1.05 13.48
N THR A 95 12.07 -1.93 14.36
CA THR A 95 11.91 -1.79 15.82
C THR A 95 13.03 -0.97 16.46
N ASP A 96 13.98 -0.50 15.66
CA ASP A 96 15.09 0.34 16.11
C ASP A 96 14.69 1.81 16.00
N GLU A 97 14.67 2.52 17.13
CA GLU A 97 14.27 3.94 17.19
C GLU A 97 15.15 4.85 16.32
N SER A 98 16.43 4.49 16.10
CA SER A 98 17.30 5.30 15.24
C SER A 98 16.94 5.20 13.75
N THR A 99 16.32 4.08 13.36
CA THR A 99 15.81 3.84 12.00
C THR A 99 14.36 4.30 11.85
N ASN A 100 13.54 4.07 12.88
CA ASN A 100 12.10 4.35 12.90
C ASN A 100 11.72 5.12 14.19
N PRO A 101 12.03 6.42 14.27
CA PRO A 101 11.86 7.18 15.50
C PRO A 101 10.40 7.25 15.96
N ASP A 102 9.45 7.27 15.03
CA ASP A 102 8.03 7.53 15.33
C ASP A 102 7.21 6.26 15.59
N PHE A 103 7.52 5.15 14.91
CA PHE A 103 6.71 3.93 14.93
C PHE A 103 7.44 2.69 15.49
N HIS A 104 8.69 2.76 15.93
CA HIS A 104 9.44 1.58 16.37
C HIS A 104 8.75 0.76 17.49
N ASP A 105 7.93 1.41 18.33
CA ASP A 105 7.18 0.80 19.42
C ASP A 105 5.67 0.68 19.18
N ALA A 106 5.20 1.01 17.97
CA ALA A 106 3.80 0.89 17.57
C ALA A 106 3.39 -0.58 17.39
N HIS A 107 2.07 -0.82 17.45
CA HIS A 107 1.49 -2.03 16.91
C HIS A 107 1.62 -2.00 15.39
N HIS A 108 2.14 -3.08 14.80
CA HIS A 108 2.40 -3.15 13.36
C HIS A 108 1.53 -4.24 12.74
N VAL A 109 0.70 -3.85 11.78
CA VAL A 109 -0.13 -4.73 10.96
C VAL A 109 0.27 -4.53 9.50
N PHE A 110 0.63 -5.61 8.82
CA PHE A 110 0.95 -5.63 7.39
C PHE A 110 -0.07 -6.53 6.69
N LEU A 111 -1.00 -5.95 5.94
CA LEU A 111 -1.92 -6.71 5.11
C LEU A 111 -1.23 -7.04 3.79
N LYS A 112 -1.13 -8.33 3.50
CA LYS A 112 -0.45 -8.83 2.31
C LYS A 112 -1.42 -8.84 1.12
N TYR A 113 -0.97 -8.39 -0.04
CA TYR A 113 -1.82 -8.14 -1.19
C TYR A 113 -1.94 -9.38 -2.08
N CYS A 114 -3.13 -9.99 -2.10
CA CYS A 114 -3.42 -11.15 -2.95
C CYS A 114 -4.71 -11.03 -3.77
N SER A 115 -5.24 -9.81 -3.90
CA SER A 115 -6.55 -9.57 -4.52
C SER A 115 -6.48 -8.90 -5.89
N SER A 116 -5.33 -8.36 -6.30
CA SER A 116 -5.10 -7.76 -7.63
C SER A 116 -6.08 -6.64 -8.04
N ASP A 117 -6.79 -6.03 -7.09
CA ASP A 117 -7.90 -5.08 -7.28
C ASP A 117 -7.70 -3.73 -6.61
N LEU A 118 -6.46 -3.33 -6.32
CA LEU A 118 -6.14 -2.06 -5.66
C LEU A 118 -6.89 -1.90 -4.31
N TRP A 119 -7.11 -3.00 -3.60
CA TRP A 119 -7.84 -3.06 -2.32
C TRP A 119 -9.30 -2.62 -2.38
N SER A 120 -9.92 -2.71 -3.56
CA SER A 120 -11.29 -2.19 -3.80
C SER A 120 -12.34 -3.27 -4.02
N GLY A 121 -11.96 -4.48 -4.44
CA GLY A 121 -12.90 -5.45 -5.01
C GLY A 121 -13.85 -6.09 -4.00
N ASP A 122 -15.05 -6.44 -4.49
CA ASP A 122 -16.03 -7.28 -3.80
C ASP A 122 -16.74 -8.24 -4.78
N ARG A 123 -15.97 -8.88 -5.66
CA ARG A 123 -16.48 -9.84 -6.65
C ARG A 123 -16.04 -11.27 -6.32
N ALA A 124 -17.00 -12.18 -6.33
CA ALA A 124 -16.73 -13.62 -6.32
C ALA A 124 -16.19 -14.09 -7.68
N ALA A 125 -15.47 -15.21 -7.70
CA ALA A 125 -15.04 -15.87 -8.92
C ALA A 125 -16.19 -16.10 -9.90
N ALA A 126 -15.95 -15.75 -11.15
CA ALA A 126 -16.87 -15.94 -12.25
C ALA A 126 -16.09 -16.18 -13.56
N PRO A 127 -16.71 -16.77 -14.60
CA PRO A 127 -16.03 -17.01 -15.88
C PRO A 127 -15.50 -15.73 -16.52
N GLU A 128 -16.21 -14.61 -16.35
CA GLU A 128 -15.82 -13.29 -16.89
C GLU A 128 -14.53 -12.77 -16.25
N THR A 129 -14.15 -13.27 -15.08
CA THR A 129 -12.92 -12.93 -14.39
C THR A 129 -11.86 -14.04 -14.45
N GLY A 130 -12.06 -15.03 -15.31
CA GLY A 130 -11.16 -16.20 -15.38
C GLY A 130 -11.17 -17.00 -14.08
N ASP A 131 -12.36 -17.13 -13.47
CA ASP A 131 -12.61 -17.86 -12.22
C ASP A 131 -11.81 -17.34 -11.01
N ARG A 132 -11.50 -16.04 -10.98
CA ARG A 132 -10.77 -15.38 -9.87
C ARG A 132 -11.68 -14.52 -9.00
N HIS A 133 -11.44 -14.54 -7.69
CA HIS A 133 -12.07 -13.64 -6.71
C HIS A 133 -11.35 -12.29 -6.67
N PHE A 134 -12.05 -11.19 -6.41
CA PHE A 134 -11.47 -9.86 -6.16
C PHE A 134 -12.09 -9.32 -4.89
N ARG A 135 -11.36 -9.41 -3.78
CA ARG A 135 -11.88 -9.25 -2.41
C ARG A 135 -11.09 -8.27 -1.56
N GLY A 136 -10.27 -7.41 -2.15
CA GLY A 136 -9.37 -6.52 -1.41
C GLY A 136 -10.09 -5.68 -0.34
N SER A 137 -11.28 -5.15 -0.67
CA SER A 137 -12.10 -4.42 0.31
C SER A 137 -12.58 -5.31 1.46
N ARG A 138 -12.93 -6.57 1.18
CA ARG A 138 -13.39 -7.54 2.20
C ARG A 138 -12.26 -8.07 3.06
N ILE A 139 -11.09 -8.29 2.48
CA ILE A 139 -9.89 -8.69 3.21
C ILE A 139 -9.52 -7.64 4.25
N LEU A 140 -9.55 -6.35 3.89
CA LEU A 140 -9.30 -5.27 4.84
C LEU A 140 -10.35 -5.24 5.97
N GLU A 141 -11.63 -5.35 5.64
CA GLU A 141 -12.71 -5.39 6.66
C GLU A 141 -12.51 -6.56 7.62
N ALA A 142 -12.29 -7.77 7.10
CA ALA A 142 -12.10 -8.97 7.91
C ALA A 142 -10.83 -8.89 8.78
N ALA A 143 -9.73 -8.31 8.27
CA ALA A 143 -8.53 -8.12 9.07
C ALA A 143 -8.73 -7.15 10.25
N LEU A 144 -9.46 -6.06 10.04
CA LEU A 144 -9.80 -5.15 11.12
C LEU A 144 -10.72 -5.82 12.16
N ASP A 145 -11.68 -6.60 11.68
CA ASP A 145 -12.64 -7.32 12.52
C ASP A 145 -11.95 -8.41 13.35
N ASP A 146 -11.06 -9.20 12.75
CA ASP A 146 -10.27 -10.21 13.47
C ASP A 146 -9.36 -9.56 14.52
N LEU A 147 -8.65 -8.47 14.21
CA LEU A 147 -7.86 -7.73 15.20
C LEU A 147 -8.70 -7.28 16.41
N ILE A 148 -9.95 -6.89 16.18
CA ILE A 148 -10.89 -6.48 17.24
C ILE A 148 -11.38 -7.68 18.03
N ASP A 149 -11.83 -8.73 17.34
CA ASP A 149 -12.44 -9.91 17.96
C ASP A 149 -11.43 -10.74 18.77
N GLN A 150 -10.16 -10.76 18.35
CA GLN A 150 -9.05 -11.35 19.12
C GLN A 150 -8.62 -10.49 20.31
N GLY A 151 -9.17 -9.28 20.45
CA GLY A 151 -8.82 -8.34 21.52
C GLY A 151 -7.44 -7.70 21.36
N TYR A 152 -6.85 -7.74 20.15
CA TYR A 152 -5.60 -7.05 19.87
C TYR A 152 -5.80 -5.55 19.72
N LEU A 153 -6.88 -5.15 19.03
CA LEU A 153 -7.24 -3.76 18.76
C LEU A 153 -8.57 -3.45 19.43
N GLU A 154 -8.59 -2.52 20.39
CA GLU A 154 -9.84 -1.99 20.95
C GLU A 154 -10.09 -0.55 20.47
N PRO A 155 -11.12 -0.32 19.62
CA PRO A 155 -11.48 1.02 19.17
C PRO A 155 -11.80 1.95 20.34
N SER A 156 -11.00 3.00 20.51
CA SER A 156 -11.14 3.95 21.61
C SER A 156 -10.54 5.31 21.25
N ALA A 157 -10.96 6.36 21.96
CA ALA A 157 -10.51 7.73 21.68
C ALA A 157 -9.00 7.96 21.94
N GLY A 158 -8.33 7.04 22.63
CA GLY A 158 -6.88 7.08 22.89
C GLY A 158 -6.02 6.41 21.82
N LEU A 159 -6.64 5.73 20.85
CA LEU A 159 -5.98 5.03 19.75
C LEU A 159 -5.55 6.04 18.67
N ASP A 160 -4.28 5.99 18.24
CA ASP A 160 -3.76 6.78 17.11
C ASP A 160 -3.33 5.82 15.99
N VAL A 161 -4.07 5.82 14.90
CA VAL A 161 -3.91 4.86 13.80
C VAL A 161 -3.39 5.61 12.57
N LEU A 162 -2.24 5.17 12.07
CA LEU A 162 -1.78 5.48 10.73
C LEU A 162 -2.19 4.31 9.81
N PHE A 163 -3.13 4.57 8.92
CA PHE A 163 -3.50 3.68 7.83
C PHE A 163 -2.68 4.06 6.59
N ALA A 164 -1.73 3.23 6.23
CA ALA A 164 -0.72 3.51 5.21
C ALA A 164 -0.73 2.46 4.11
N GLY A 165 -0.13 2.76 2.97
CA GLY A 165 0.08 1.76 1.92
C GLY A 165 0.96 2.29 0.81
N THR A 166 1.65 1.40 0.12
CA THR A 166 2.54 1.77 -0.99
C THR A 166 2.01 1.27 -2.33
N SER A 167 2.13 2.07 -3.39
CA SER A 167 1.70 1.71 -4.76
C SER A 167 0.20 1.36 -4.80
N ALA A 168 -0.19 0.15 -5.20
CA ALA A 168 -1.57 -0.32 -5.13
C ALA A 168 -2.17 -0.21 -3.72
N GLY A 169 -1.35 -0.37 -2.68
CA GLY A 169 -1.76 -0.13 -1.29
C GLY A 169 -2.03 1.34 -0.98
N GLY A 170 -1.30 2.27 -1.59
CA GLY A 170 -1.52 3.72 -1.46
C GLY A 170 -2.86 4.13 -2.09
N VAL A 171 -3.16 3.61 -3.29
CA VAL A 171 -4.49 3.72 -3.91
C VAL A 171 -5.56 3.12 -2.97
N GLY A 172 -5.27 1.96 -2.38
CA GLY A 172 -6.12 1.32 -1.38
C GLY A 172 -6.41 2.17 -0.15
N VAL A 173 -5.43 3.00 0.29
CA VAL A 173 -5.64 3.97 1.38
C VAL A 173 -6.67 5.00 0.96
N LEU A 174 -6.51 5.65 -0.19
CA LEU A 174 -7.48 6.63 -0.70
C LEU A 174 -8.90 6.05 -0.79
N ILE A 175 -9.03 4.79 -1.23
CA ILE A 175 -10.31 4.10 -1.41
C ILE A 175 -10.99 3.73 -0.09
N ASN A 176 -10.22 3.39 0.95
CA ASN A 176 -10.75 2.76 2.16
C ASN A 176 -10.63 3.62 3.43
N LEU A 177 -9.91 4.75 3.41
CA LEU A 177 -9.53 5.47 4.63
C LEU A 177 -10.73 5.86 5.50
N ASP A 178 -11.79 6.41 4.91
CA ASP A 178 -12.98 6.83 5.66
C ASP A 178 -13.78 5.63 6.20
N ARG A 179 -13.75 4.48 5.50
CA ARG A 179 -14.30 3.21 6.00
C ARG A 179 -13.52 2.70 7.21
N VAL A 180 -12.20 2.75 7.17
CA VAL A 180 -11.34 2.40 8.33
C VAL A 180 -11.60 3.35 9.50
N LYS A 181 -11.67 4.65 9.25
CA LYS A 181 -12.01 5.67 10.26
C LYS A 181 -13.36 5.41 10.90
N ALA A 182 -14.39 5.06 10.12
CA ALA A 182 -15.71 4.73 10.63
C ALA A 182 -15.69 3.46 11.49
N ARG A 183 -15.00 2.40 11.03
CA ARG A 183 -14.90 1.11 11.73
C ARG A 183 -14.18 1.23 13.08
N LEU A 184 -13.15 2.07 13.15
CA LEU A 184 -12.32 2.27 14.34
C LEU A 184 -12.78 3.43 15.23
N SER A 185 -13.91 4.08 14.91
CA SER A 185 -14.44 5.18 15.70
C SER A 185 -14.63 4.78 17.18
N PRO A 186 -14.20 5.62 18.16
CA PRO A 186 -13.79 7.02 18.03
C PRO A 186 -12.27 7.24 17.96
N ALA A 187 -11.49 6.28 17.44
CA ALA A 187 -10.05 6.42 17.26
C ALA A 187 -9.65 7.61 16.38
N LYS A 188 -8.42 8.09 16.56
CA LYS A 188 -7.81 9.06 15.66
C LYS A 188 -7.16 8.32 14.49
N VAL A 189 -7.84 8.30 13.34
CA VAL A 189 -7.34 7.66 12.12
C VAL A 189 -6.81 8.69 11.14
N ARG A 190 -5.61 8.44 10.59
CA ARG A 190 -4.91 9.24 9.58
C ARG A 190 -4.46 8.35 8.43
N GLY A 191 -4.50 8.88 7.21
CA GLY A 191 -4.02 8.19 6.02
C GLY A 191 -2.57 8.53 5.69
N LEU A 192 -1.90 7.61 5.00
CA LEU A 192 -0.66 7.86 4.26
C LEU A 192 -0.68 7.11 2.94
N ASP A 193 -0.85 7.84 1.85
CA ASP A 193 -0.69 7.33 0.49
C ASP A 193 0.78 7.49 0.07
N ASP A 194 1.47 6.37 -0.16
CA ASP A 194 2.85 6.32 -0.65
C ASP A 194 2.91 5.77 -2.08
N ALA A 195 3.17 6.62 -3.08
CA ALA A 195 3.24 6.25 -4.49
C ALA A 195 1.94 5.63 -5.08
N GLY A 196 0.77 5.92 -4.49
CA GLY A 196 -0.55 5.58 -5.04
C GLY A 196 -1.28 6.75 -5.71
N TRP A 197 -0.65 7.91 -5.84
CA TRP A 197 -1.27 9.11 -6.38
C TRP A 197 -1.39 9.10 -7.92
N LEU A 198 -2.57 8.76 -8.44
CA LEU A 198 -2.85 8.72 -9.88
C LEU A 198 -3.37 10.07 -10.39
N VAL A 199 -2.70 10.65 -11.39
CA VAL A 199 -3.07 11.96 -11.97
C VAL A 199 -3.75 11.82 -13.32
N ASP A 200 -4.74 12.65 -13.62
CA ASP A 200 -5.44 12.60 -14.91
C ASP A 200 -4.60 13.23 -16.02
N ILE A 201 -3.85 12.39 -16.74
CA ILE A 201 -3.03 12.78 -17.88
C ILE A 201 -3.13 11.76 -19.01
N PRO A 202 -2.97 12.18 -20.28
CA PRO A 202 -2.93 11.25 -21.40
C PRO A 202 -1.66 10.38 -21.33
N PRO A 203 -1.75 9.08 -21.68
CA PRO A 203 -0.57 8.22 -21.74
C PRO A 203 0.40 8.66 -22.82
N PHE A 204 1.69 8.33 -22.64
CA PHE A 204 2.70 8.57 -23.66
C PHE A 204 2.50 7.65 -24.87
N ASP A 205 2.22 6.36 -24.61
CA ASP A 205 1.77 5.43 -25.65
C ASP A 205 0.24 5.45 -25.73
N PRO A 206 -0.37 6.01 -26.79
CA PRO A 206 -1.82 6.06 -26.93
C PRO A 206 -2.49 4.69 -27.13
N ALA A 207 -1.71 3.62 -27.36
CA ALA A 207 -2.24 2.26 -27.38
C ALA A 207 -2.55 1.75 -25.97
N LEU A 208 -2.00 2.39 -24.94
CA LEU A 208 -2.36 2.16 -23.55
C LEU A 208 -3.53 3.08 -23.15
N GLY A 209 -4.30 2.68 -22.14
CA GLY A 209 -5.31 3.54 -21.54
C GLY A 209 -4.71 4.49 -20.50
N SER A 210 -5.36 5.62 -20.26
CA SER A 210 -5.05 6.48 -19.12
C SER A 210 -5.35 5.78 -17.79
N TYR A 211 -4.85 6.30 -16.67
CA TYR A 211 -5.19 5.73 -15.36
C TYR A 211 -6.70 5.69 -15.12
N TYR A 212 -7.43 6.72 -15.56
CA TYR A 212 -8.88 6.77 -15.46
C TYR A 212 -9.56 5.64 -16.26
N GLU A 213 -9.13 5.41 -17.50
CA GLU A 213 -9.69 4.35 -18.35
C GLU A 213 -9.42 2.97 -17.74
N ARG A 214 -8.19 2.76 -17.23
CA ARG A 214 -7.81 1.52 -16.54
C ARG A 214 -8.58 1.32 -15.23
N ALA A 215 -8.72 2.37 -14.42
CA ALA A 215 -9.52 2.33 -13.20
C ALA A 215 -11.00 2.02 -13.50
N THR A 216 -11.56 2.61 -14.55
CA THR A 216 -12.94 2.35 -14.99
C THR A 216 -13.13 0.90 -15.42
N ALA A 217 -12.19 0.34 -16.19
CA ALA A 217 -12.19 -1.08 -16.53
C ALA A 217 -12.10 -1.96 -15.27
N GLY A 218 -11.17 -1.63 -14.36
CA GLY A 218 -10.99 -2.30 -13.08
C GLY A 218 -12.25 -2.29 -12.20
N VAL A 219 -12.93 -1.15 -12.05
CA VAL A 219 -14.20 -1.04 -11.31
C VAL A 219 -15.22 -2.08 -11.78
N ALA A 220 -15.39 -2.18 -13.10
CA ALA A 220 -16.32 -3.13 -13.70
C ALA A 220 -15.82 -4.58 -13.57
N PHE A 221 -14.51 -4.81 -13.61
CA PHE A 221 -13.90 -6.14 -13.54
C PHE A 221 -13.84 -6.71 -12.10
N TRP A 222 -13.64 -5.87 -11.09
CA TRP A 222 -13.47 -6.26 -9.68
C TRP A 222 -14.75 -6.15 -8.86
N GLY A 223 -15.80 -5.53 -9.39
CA GLY A 223 -16.98 -5.16 -8.59
C GLY A 223 -16.56 -4.22 -7.44
N ALA A 224 -15.84 -3.16 -7.77
CA ALA A 224 -15.16 -2.32 -6.80
C ALA A 224 -16.12 -1.58 -5.84
N ARG A 225 -15.67 -1.43 -4.59
CA ARG A 225 -16.27 -0.65 -3.51
C ARG A 225 -15.41 0.55 -3.17
N VAL A 226 -15.62 1.66 -3.86
CA VAL A 226 -14.92 2.94 -3.61
C VAL A 226 -15.45 3.64 -2.35
N ASP A 227 -14.85 4.78 -1.98
CA ASP A 227 -15.34 5.63 -0.91
C ASP A 227 -16.79 6.08 -1.16
N GLU A 228 -17.62 6.08 -0.12
CA GLU A 228 -19.06 6.37 -0.25
C GLU A 228 -19.33 7.84 -0.60
N SER A 229 -18.53 8.77 -0.09
CA SER A 229 -18.65 10.19 -0.40
C SER A 229 -18.27 10.43 -1.87
N CYS A 230 -17.15 9.85 -2.31
CA CYS A 230 -16.73 9.96 -3.71
C CYS A 230 -17.75 9.33 -4.68
N ALA A 231 -18.26 8.13 -4.36
CA ALA A 231 -19.31 7.49 -5.17
C ALA A 231 -20.59 8.33 -5.28
N SER A 232 -20.92 9.07 -4.21
CA SER A 232 -22.11 9.94 -4.17
C SER A 232 -21.93 11.21 -5.01
N GLU A 233 -20.70 11.73 -5.09
CA GLU A 233 -20.36 12.90 -5.91
C GLU A 233 -20.22 12.54 -7.41
N HIS A 234 -19.84 11.30 -7.71
CA HIS A 234 -19.60 10.79 -9.07
C HIS A 234 -20.50 9.58 -9.43
N PRO A 235 -21.84 9.73 -9.39
CA PRO A 235 -22.75 8.62 -9.61
C PRO A 235 -22.62 8.07 -11.03
N GLY A 236 -22.32 6.78 -11.14
CA GLY A 236 -22.17 6.08 -12.41
C GLY A 236 -20.78 6.15 -13.04
N ASP A 237 -19.82 6.83 -12.40
CA ASP A 237 -18.44 6.96 -12.88
C ASP A 237 -17.42 6.79 -11.74
N LEU A 238 -17.41 5.58 -11.16
CA LEU A 238 -16.57 5.28 -10.00
C LEU A 238 -15.07 5.21 -10.33
N GLY A 239 -14.69 5.18 -11.62
CA GLY A 239 -13.29 5.23 -12.04
C GLY A 239 -12.61 6.54 -11.64
N LEU A 240 -13.37 7.64 -11.55
CA LEU A 240 -12.89 8.93 -11.06
C LEU A 240 -12.36 8.85 -9.61
N CYS A 241 -12.92 7.97 -8.78
CA CYS A 241 -12.53 7.80 -7.38
C CYS A 241 -11.15 7.14 -7.18
N TYR A 242 -10.44 6.81 -8.26
CA TYR A 242 -9.05 6.34 -8.23
C TYR A 242 -8.05 7.44 -8.55
N LEU A 243 -8.52 8.58 -9.10
CA LEU A 243 -7.67 9.73 -9.38
C LEU A 243 -7.44 10.50 -8.07
N GLY A 244 -6.18 10.78 -7.73
CA GLY A 244 -5.79 11.29 -6.42
C GLY A 244 -6.54 12.55 -6.01
N GLU A 245 -6.59 13.56 -6.88
CA GLU A 245 -7.27 14.84 -6.62
C GLU A 245 -8.76 14.67 -6.33
N ILE A 246 -9.41 13.75 -7.03
CA ILE A 246 -10.85 13.47 -6.86
C ILE A 246 -11.07 12.67 -5.58
N ALA A 247 -10.30 11.60 -5.38
CA ALA A 247 -10.41 10.74 -4.23
C ALA A 247 -10.17 11.52 -2.93
N VAL A 248 -9.10 12.34 -2.87
CA VAL A 248 -8.75 13.08 -1.66
C VAL A 248 -9.78 14.14 -1.28
N ALA A 249 -10.42 14.77 -2.28
CA ALA A 249 -11.41 15.81 -2.06
C ALA A 249 -12.66 15.28 -1.34
N ALA A 250 -12.97 14.00 -1.52
CA ALA A 250 -14.09 13.33 -0.87
C ALA A 250 -13.80 12.84 0.57
N LEU A 251 -12.53 12.77 0.98
CA LEU A 251 -12.13 12.19 2.27
C LEU A 251 -12.42 13.14 3.44
N SER A 252 -12.96 12.57 4.52
CA SER A 252 -13.12 13.27 5.80
C SER A 252 -11.93 13.05 6.75
N ALA A 253 -11.14 12.01 6.53
CA ALA A 253 -9.93 11.73 7.29
C ALA A 253 -8.73 12.53 6.76
N PRO A 254 -7.90 13.11 7.63
CA PRO A 254 -6.63 13.71 7.21
C PRO A 254 -5.68 12.66 6.64
N ILE A 255 -4.98 12.99 5.56
CA ILE A 255 -4.08 12.10 4.85
C ILE A 255 -2.80 12.85 4.45
N PHE A 256 -1.67 12.14 4.50
CA PHE A 256 -0.40 12.59 3.93
C PHE A 256 -0.18 11.93 2.57
N ILE A 257 0.26 12.70 1.57
CA ILE A 257 0.51 12.19 0.22
C ILE A 257 2.01 12.22 -0.06
N HIS A 258 2.56 11.06 -0.41
CA HIS A 258 3.88 10.95 -1.01
C HIS A 258 3.77 10.43 -2.45
N VAL A 259 4.39 11.15 -3.39
CA VAL A 259 4.50 10.69 -4.79
C VAL A 259 5.75 11.29 -5.43
N ALA A 260 6.57 10.46 -6.05
CA ALA A 260 7.75 10.93 -6.76
C ALA A 260 7.37 11.52 -8.13
N GLN A 261 7.94 12.68 -8.49
CA GLN A 261 7.64 13.35 -9.77
C GLN A 261 8.21 12.60 -10.99
N GLN A 262 8.93 11.49 -10.79
CA GLN A 262 9.41 10.60 -11.85
C GLN A 262 9.20 9.13 -11.47
N ASP A 263 8.15 8.82 -10.70
CA ASP A 263 7.81 7.46 -10.28
C ASP A 263 7.78 6.49 -11.47
N ILE A 264 8.68 5.50 -11.44
CA ILE A 264 8.90 4.60 -12.58
C ILE A 264 7.78 3.60 -12.81
N VAL A 265 7.00 3.30 -11.78
CA VAL A 265 5.89 2.35 -11.89
C VAL A 265 4.71 3.05 -12.55
N LEU A 266 4.39 4.25 -12.08
CA LEU A 266 3.35 5.09 -12.68
C LEU A 266 3.69 5.40 -14.15
N LEU A 267 4.90 5.88 -14.43
CA LEU A 267 5.36 6.13 -15.79
C LEU A 267 5.29 4.89 -16.70
N GLY A 268 5.62 3.71 -16.18
CA GLY A 268 5.50 2.45 -16.91
C GLY A 268 4.07 2.17 -17.39
N TYR A 269 3.07 2.45 -16.57
CA TYR A 269 1.66 2.32 -16.95
C TYR A 269 1.22 3.27 -18.07
N LEU A 270 1.99 4.34 -18.32
CA LEU A 270 1.75 5.29 -19.40
C LEU A 270 2.63 5.02 -20.65
N GLY A 271 3.41 3.94 -20.66
CA GLY A 271 4.27 3.56 -21.79
C GLY A 271 5.68 4.16 -21.76
N VAL A 272 6.14 4.54 -20.57
CA VAL A 272 7.44 5.21 -20.37
C VAL A 272 8.34 4.33 -19.51
N ASP A 273 9.28 3.63 -20.16
CA ASP A 273 10.21 2.71 -19.49
C ASP A 273 11.55 3.36 -19.11
N TYR A 274 12.04 3.06 -17.91
CA TYR A 274 13.33 3.56 -17.44
C TYR A 274 14.50 2.78 -18.08
N PRO A 275 15.61 3.44 -18.49
CA PRO A 275 15.87 4.88 -18.43
C PRO A 275 15.19 5.67 -19.55
N TYR A 276 14.55 6.78 -19.21
CA TYR A 276 13.84 7.61 -20.17
C TYR A 276 14.82 8.46 -21.01
N LEU A 277 14.75 8.34 -22.33
CA LEU A 277 15.56 9.10 -23.29
C LEU A 277 14.68 9.74 -24.38
N GLY A 278 15.15 10.83 -24.99
CA GLY A 278 14.45 11.51 -26.08
C GLY A 278 13.05 11.99 -25.67
N ASP A 279 12.05 11.67 -26.48
CA ASP A 279 10.66 12.09 -26.28
C ASP A 279 10.08 11.59 -24.95
N ARG A 280 10.53 10.43 -24.44
CA ARG A 280 10.14 9.93 -23.11
C ARG A 280 10.66 10.84 -22.00
N ALA A 281 11.91 11.30 -22.09
CA ALA A 281 12.47 12.23 -21.12
C ALA A 281 11.75 13.60 -21.18
N GLN A 282 11.32 14.02 -22.36
CA GLN A 282 10.49 15.23 -22.50
C GLN A 282 9.12 15.05 -21.86
N TYR A 283 8.45 13.92 -22.09
CA TYR A 283 7.16 13.61 -21.46
C TYR A 283 7.26 13.62 -19.94
N VAL A 284 8.30 12.99 -19.37
CA VAL A 284 8.53 12.98 -17.92
C VAL A 284 8.71 14.40 -17.36
N ASN A 285 9.57 15.21 -17.99
CA ASN A 285 9.93 16.53 -17.47
C ASN A 285 8.89 17.63 -17.77
N CYS A 286 8.09 17.47 -18.82
CA CYS A 286 7.17 18.51 -19.30
C CYS A 286 5.70 18.15 -19.11
N THR A 287 5.36 16.89 -18.84
CA THR A 287 3.97 16.43 -18.66
C THR A 287 3.80 15.77 -17.30
N PHE A 288 4.40 14.59 -17.08
CA PHE A 288 4.15 13.79 -15.87
C PHE A 288 4.58 14.50 -14.59
N GLY A 289 5.85 14.91 -14.48
CA GLY A 289 6.36 15.55 -13.26
C GLY A 289 5.63 16.85 -12.89
N PRO A 290 5.40 17.78 -13.84
CA PRO A 290 4.56 18.94 -13.61
C PRO A 290 3.12 18.59 -13.20
N ALA A 291 2.47 17.61 -13.85
CA ALA A 291 1.12 17.21 -13.48
C ALA A 291 1.04 16.66 -12.05
N VAL A 292 1.99 15.81 -11.64
CA VAL A 292 2.11 15.34 -10.26
C VAL A 292 2.29 16.52 -9.31
N ARG A 293 3.26 17.40 -9.55
CA ARG A 293 3.54 18.55 -8.69
C ARG A 293 2.33 19.48 -8.55
N ASP A 294 1.65 19.76 -9.66
CA ASP A 294 0.56 20.72 -9.70
C ASP A 294 -0.70 20.13 -9.05
N SER A 295 -0.96 18.81 -9.22
CA SER A 295 -2.10 18.09 -8.61
C SER A 295 -2.09 18.03 -7.08
N ILE A 296 -0.94 18.25 -6.45
CA ILE A 296 -0.78 18.20 -4.99
C ILE A 296 -0.50 19.58 -4.37
N ALA A 297 -0.47 20.64 -5.19
CA ALA A 297 0.04 21.95 -4.79
C ALA A 297 -0.79 22.61 -3.68
N ASP A 298 -2.10 22.34 -3.65
CA ASP A 298 -3.04 22.91 -2.69
C ASP A 298 -3.28 22.01 -1.46
N LEU A 299 -2.59 20.87 -1.35
CA LEU A 299 -2.71 19.95 -0.22
C LEU A 299 -1.73 20.30 0.91
N ASP A 300 -2.21 20.29 2.15
CA ASP A 300 -1.44 20.72 3.34
C ASP A 300 -0.29 19.76 3.74
N ALA A 301 -0.39 18.48 3.37
CA ALA A 301 0.48 17.42 3.89
C ALA A 301 1.02 16.55 2.74
N THR A 302 2.08 17.03 2.10
CA THR A 302 2.66 16.35 0.92
C THR A 302 4.17 16.29 0.95
N PHE A 303 4.73 15.28 0.29
CA PHE A 303 6.14 15.21 -0.05
C PHE A 303 6.27 14.67 -1.48
N SER A 304 6.88 15.43 -2.37
CA SER A 304 7.02 15.03 -3.78
C SER A 304 8.41 15.32 -4.33
N PRO A 305 9.36 14.40 -4.08
CA PRO A 305 10.73 14.55 -4.55
C PRO A 305 10.83 14.34 -6.08
N VAL A 306 11.81 15.01 -6.70
CA VAL A 306 12.21 14.72 -8.08
C VAL A 306 13.17 13.52 -8.05
N THR A 307 12.60 12.32 -8.04
CA THR A 307 13.33 11.05 -8.03
C THR A 307 12.56 9.99 -8.80
N TRP A 308 13.25 8.92 -9.18
CA TRP A 308 12.72 7.79 -9.94
C TRP A 308 12.29 6.62 -9.05
N LEU A 309 12.68 6.62 -7.77
CA LEU A 309 12.34 5.55 -6.83
C LEU A 309 10.84 5.59 -6.47
N PRO A 310 10.12 4.46 -6.63
CA PRO A 310 8.75 4.35 -6.16
C PRO A 310 8.74 4.05 -4.66
N GLY A 311 7.88 4.78 -3.93
CA GLY A 311 7.64 4.54 -2.50
C GLY A 311 8.77 4.97 -1.55
N LEU A 312 8.42 5.26 -0.29
CA LEU A 312 9.36 5.57 0.80
C LEU A 312 9.28 4.61 1.98
N LEU A 313 8.14 3.92 2.18
CA LEU A 313 7.85 3.28 3.46
C LEU A 313 8.50 1.91 3.65
N SER A 314 8.75 1.17 2.57
CA SER A 314 9.28 -0.20 2.61
C SER A 314 10.73 -0.31 2.14
N LEU A 315 11.50 0.78 2.15
CA LEU A 315 12.90 0.75 1.72
C LEU A 315 13.82 0.26 2.84
N ALA A 316 13.91 -1.07 2.99
CA ALA A 316 15.10 -1.77 3.49
C ALA A 316 15.15 -3.20 2.95
#